data_AF-A0A2E0L8Q7-F1
#
_entry.id   AF-A0A2E0L8Q7-F1
#
_cell.length_a   1.000
_cell.length_b   1.000
_cell.length_c   1.000
_cell.angle_alpha   90.00
_cell.angle_beta   90.00
_cell.angle_gamma   90.00
#
_symmetry.space_group_name_H-M   'P 1'
#
loop_
_entity.id
_entity.type
_entity.pdbx_description
1 polymer ?
#
loop_
_entity_poly.entity_id
_entity_poly.type
_entity_poly.pdbx_seq_one_letter_code
_entity_poly.pdbx_strand_id
1 'polypeptide(L)'
;MSKRLTISVIIVCSTLAVLLLPGVLNPESGLICPAKAVAQETTPCLAQEATISSQEVDILRLQLTSSAQELQLLQMNATNIAQERTIVQMRSTLNYRLQPIGPQIVTVPVLITTTPPPSTRSAEESLSDTPTAVDSQVQIVRILNPGDITSEGVEIRNTGGVIALTGWTLEDSKGNIFIFPEQRLFTNGLITVYTRRGTNTPISLYWGQNQAVWNEAGETAVLSNQDGEVQSTHQLQ
;
A
#
# COMPACT_ATOMS: atom_id res chain seq x y z
N MET A 1 -18.90 12.78 -43.54
CA MET A 1 -19.53 11.47 -43.24
C MET A 1 -18.77 10.83 -42.08
N SER A 2 -19.49 10.14 -41.19
CA SER A 2 -19.05 9.42 -39.97
C SER A 2 -19.07 10.17 -38.62
N LYS A 3 -20.31 10.34 -38.15
CA LYS A 3 -20.89 10.15 -36.79
C LYS A 3 -19.99 10.25 -35.55
N ARG A 4 -20.28 11.26 -34.72
CA ARG A 4 -19.94 11.34 -33.29
C ARG A 4 -20.87 10.42 -32.49
N LEU A 5 -20.31 9.61 -31.61
CA LEU A 5 -21.03 8.71 -30.70
C LEU A 5 -21.40 9.50 -29.44
N THR A 6 -22.66 9.95 -29.36
CA THR A 6 -23.21 10.63 -28.18
C THR A 6 -23.94 9.60 -27.32
N ILE A 7 -23.40 9.31 -26.14
CA ILE A 7 -24.02 8.41 -25.15
C ILE A 7 -25.33 9.06 -24.70
N SER A 8 -26.44 8.41 -25.06
CA SER A 8 -27.80 8.86 -24.81
C SER A 8 -28.19 8.51 -23.38
N VAL A 9 -28.57 9.53 -22.61
CA VAL A 9 -29.28 9.41 -21.33
C VAL A 9 -30.65 8.79 -21.64
N ILE A 10 -30.85 7.53 -21.25
CA ILE A 10 -32.11 6.82 -21.42
C ILE A 10 -33.05 7.26 -20.29
N ILE A 11 -33.92 8.22 -20.59
CA ILE A 11 -35.12 8.53 -19.79
C ILE A 11 -36.22 7.61 -20.32
N VAL A 12 -36.51 6.51 -19.61
CA VAL A 12 -37.73 5.73 -19.88
C VAL A 12 -38.91 6.45 -19.24
N CYS A 13 -39.61 7.20 -20.07
CA CYS A 13 -40.99 7.59 -19.87
C CYS A 13 -41.85 6.32 -19.99
N SER A 14 -42.48 5.88 -18.90
CA SER A 14 -43.54 4.87 -18.94
C SER A 14 -44.80 5.46 -18.33
N THR A 15 -45.72 5.73 -19.23
CA THR A 15 -47.11 6.14 -19.04
C THR A 15 -47.84 5.14 -18.14
N LEU A 16 -48.36 5.60 -17.00
CA LEU A 16 -49.36 4.84 -16.25
C LEU A 16 -50.74 5.49 -16.46
N ALA A 17 -51.62 4.72 -17.09
CA ALA A 17 -52.99 5.08 -17.38
C ALA A 17 -53.81 5.32 -16.10
N VAL A 18 -54.50 6.45 -16.05
CA VAL A 18 -55.52 6.78 -15.05
C VAL A 18 -56.79 6.01 -15.38
N LEU A 19 -57.10 4.96 -14.60
CA LEU A 19 -58.40 4.29 -14.62
C LEU A 19 -59.18 4.69 -13.36
N LEU A 20 -60.28 5.40 -13.60
CA LEU A 20 -61.28 5.86 -12.64
C LEU A 20 -61.93 4.69 -11.89
N LEU A 21 -61.83 4.70 -10.56
CA LEU A 21 -62.81 4.08 -9.66
C LEU A 21 -63.55 5.20 -8.91
N PRO A 22 -64.87 5.08 -8.65
CA PRO A 22 -65.65 6.15 -8.05
C PRO A 22 -65.42 6.18 -6.54
N GLY A 23 -64.50 7.04 -6.10
CA GLY A 23 -64.36 7.44 -4.70
C GLY A 23 -64.98 8.82 -4.51
N VAL A 24 -66.07 8.88 -3.74
CA VAL A 24 -66.81 10.10 -3.41
C VAL A 24 -65.87 11.15 -2.81
N LEU A 25 -65.88 12.35 -3.41
CA LEU A 25 -65.17 13.54 -2.92
C LEU A 25 -65.69 13.95 -1.54
N ASN A 26 -64.78 14.11 -0.58
CA ASN A 26 -65.01 14.94 0.60
C ASN A 26 -64.01 16.11 0.53
N PRO A 27 -64.46 17.38 0.49
CA PRO A 27 -63.58 18.52 0.31
C PRO A 27 -63.06 18.98 1.67
N GLU A 28 -62.17 18.20 2.28
CA GLU A 28 -61.22 18.66 3.30
C GLU A 28 -60.27 17.51 3.67
N SER A 29 -58.97 17.79 3.65
CA SER A 29 -57.85 16.90 4.02
C SER A 29 -57.40 15.89 2.96
N GLY A 30 -56.36 16.25 2.20
CA GLY A 30 -55.61 15.33 1.34
C GLY A 30 -54.59 14.50 2.12
N LEU A 31 -54.98 13.31 2.61
CA LEU A 31 -54.04 12.26 3.02
C LEU A 31 -54.71 10.88 2.90
N ILE A 32 -54.08 9.95 2.16
CA ILE A 32 -54.55 8.57 1.97
C ILE A 32 -53.92 7.69 3.05
N CYS A 33 -54.74 7.17 3.98
CA CYS A 33 -54.43 6.03 4.84
C CYS A 33 -55.49 4.94 4.62
N PRO A 34 -55.16 3.64 4.48
CA PRO A 34 -56.17 2.58 4.42
C PRO A 34 -56.85 2.40 5.79
N ALA A 35 -58.16 2.12 5.75
CA ALA A 35 -59.05 2.12 6.91
C ALA A 35 -59.21 0.75 7.59
N LYS A 36 -59.49 0.83 8.91
CA LYS A 36 -60.13 -0.15 9.84
C LYS A 36 -59.17 -1.22 10.44
N ALA A 37 -59.07 -1.43 11.76
CA ALA A 37 -59.96 -1.11 12.89
C ALA A 37 -59.22 -0.85 14.22
N VAL A 38 -59.69 0.19 14.91
CA VAL A 38 -59.74 0.52 16.36
C VAL A 38 -59.10 -0.46 17.36
N ALA A 39 -58.02 -0.03 18.05
CA ALA A 39 -58.03 0.40 19.46
C ALA A 39 -56.61 0.80 19.94
N GLN A 40 -56.55 1.88 20.73
CA GLN A 40 -55.40 2.43 21.48
C GLN A 40 -54.36 3.29 20.74
N GLU A 41 -54.52 4.60 20.97
CA GLU A 41 -53.49 5.61 21.24
C GLU A 41 -52.03 5.16 21.11
N THR A 42 -51.36 5.56 20.04
CA THR A 42 -50.33 6.63 20.03
C THR A 42 -49.71 6.69 18.63
N THR A 43 -49.92 7.83 18.00
CA THR A 43 -49.46 8.23 16.67
C THR A 43 -47.94 8.12 16.51
N PRO A 44 -47.43 7.59 15.38
CA PRO A 44 -46.21 8.16 14.81
C PRO A 44 -46.30 8.30 13.28
N CYS A 45 -47.19 9.16 12.78
CA CYS A 45 -47.10 9.64 11.39
C CYS A 45 -46.21 10.87 11.22
N LEU A 46 -45.62 11.40 12.31
CA LEU A 46 -44.68 12.55 12.27
C LEU A 46 -43.21 12.15 12.02
N ALA A 47 -42.88 10.86 11.95
CA ALA A 47 -41.49 10.41 11.78
C ALA A 47 -41.04 10.30 10.31
N GLN A 48 -41.97 10.23 9.34
CA GLN A 48 -41.61 9.95 7.94
C GLN A 48 -41.04 11.15 7.19
N GLU A 49 -41.53 12.37 7.41
CA GLU A 49 -40.97 13.58 6.77
C GLU A 49 -39.56 13.92 7.30
N ALA A 50 -39.31 13.74 8.61
CA ALA A 50 -37.98 13.88 9.19
C ALA A 50 -36.99 12.82 8.66
N THR A 51 -37.48 11.61 8.36
CA THR A 51 -36.66 10.51 7.81
C THR A 51 -36.31 10.71 6.33
N ILE A 52 -37.24 11.26 5.52
CA ILE A 52 -36.96 11.56 4.10
C ILE A 52 -35.92 12.68 3.99
N SER A 53 -36.02 13.72 4.82
CA SER A 53 -35.01 14.78 4.88
C SER A 53 -33.65 14.28 5.39
N SER A 54 -33.62 13.36 6.36
CA SER A 54 -32.34 12.77 6.82
C SER A 54 -31.70 11.88 5.77
N GLN A 55 -32.49 11.09 5.04
CA GLN A 55 -31.99 10.22 3.96
C GLN A 55 -31.41 11.03 2.79
N GLU A 56 -32.00 12.17 2.44
CA GLU A 56 -31.48 13.05 1.40
C GLU A 56 -30.11 13.65 1.79
N VAL A 57 -29.93 14.03 3.07
CA VAL A 57 -28.64 14.49 3.60
C VAL A 57 -27.59 13.38 3.58
N ASP A 58 -27.96 12.15 3.92
CA ASP A 58 -27.04 11.00 3.88
C ASP A 58 -26.63 10.65 2.45
N ILE A 59 -27.55 10.70 1.49
CA ILE A 59 -27.24 10.51 0.06
C ILE A 59 -26.25 11.57 -0.43
N LEU A 60 -26.46 12.84 -0.07
CA LEU A 60 -25.54 13.92 -0.44
C LEU A 60 -24.15 13.74 0.17
N ARG A 61 -24.06 13.26 1.42
CA ARG A 61 -22.77 12.93 2.05
C ARG A 61 -22.06 11.76 1.37
N LEU A 62 -22.80 10.74 0.94
CA LEU A 62 -22.26 9.62 0.18
C LEU A 62 -21.75 10.07 -1.20
N GLN A 63 -22.48 10.96 -1.88
CA GLN A 63 -22.03 11.53 -3.15
C GLN A 63 -20.76 12.37 -2.99
N LEU A 64 -20.70 13.22 -1.97
CA LEU A 64 -19.51 14.03 -1.66
C LEU A 64 -18.28 13.15 -1.35
N THR A 65 -18.46 12.08 -0.59
CA THR A 65 -17.37 11.13 -0.28
C THR A 65 -16.94 10.34 -1.52
N SER A 66 -17.88 9.93 -2.37
CA SER A 66 -17.57 9.30 -3.66
C SER A 66 -16.74 10.22 -4.56
N SER A 67 -17.13 11.49 -4.72
CA SER A 67 -16.36 12.47 -5.51
C SER A 67 -14.98 12.76 -4.91
N ALA A 68 -14.85 12.78 -3.57
CA ALA A 68 -13.57 12.94 -2.91
C ALA A 68 -12.63 11.74 -3.15
N GLN A 69 -13.17 10.52 -3.14
CA GLN A 69 -12.42 9.30 -3.47
C GLN A 69 -11.93 9.29 -4.93
N GLU A 70 -12.77 9.74 -5.87
CA GLU A 70 -12.36 9.87 -7.28
C GLU A 70 -11.20 10.86 -7.46
N LEU A 71 -11.21 11.98 -6.74
CA LEU A 71 -10.11 12.94 -6.74
C LEU A 71 -8.82 12.36 -6.15
N GLN A 72 -8.92 11.59 -5.05
CA GLN A 72 -7.77 10.91 -4.47
C GLN A 72 -7.18 9.86 -5.42
N LEU A 73 -8.03 9.11 -6.13
CA LEU A 73 -7.58 8.14 -7.13
C LEU A 73 -6.85 8.82 -8.29
N LEU A 74 -7.38 9.96 -8.76
CA LEU A 74 -6.73 10.75 -9.81
C LEU A 74 -5.37 11.32 -9.35
N GLN A 75 -5.28 11.81 -8.11
CA GLN A 75 -4.02 12.28 -7.53
C GLN A 75 -2.99 11.15 -7.39
N MET A 76 -3.41 9.98 -6.90
CA MET A 76 -2.56 8.80 -6.80
C MET A 76 -2.04 8.37 -8.18
N ASN A 77 -2.93 8.30 -9.18
CA ASN A 77 -2.53 7.95 -10.54
C ASN A 77 -1.57 8.98 -11.16
N ALA A 78 -1.80 10.28 -10.92
CA ALA A 78 -0.90 11.33 -11.38
C ALA A 78 0.50 11.22 -10.72
N THR A 79 0.56 10.92 -9.42
CA THR A 79 1.82 10.66 -8.72
C THR A 79 2.54 9.43 -9.27
N ASN A 80 1.82 8.33 -9.53
CA ASN A 80 2.38 7.13 -10.14
C ASN A 80 2.99 7.44 -11.53
N ILE A 81 2.27 8.17 -12.38
CA ILE A 81 2.76 8.59 -13.70
C ILE A 81 4.02 9.46 -13.56
N ALA A 82 4.04 10.39 -12.59
CA ALA A 82 5.22 11.23 -12.35
C ALA A 82 6.43 10.40 -11.89
N GLN A 83 6.22 9.45 -10.98
CA GLN A 83 7.26 8.53 -10.51
C GLN A 83 7.78 7.64 -11.64
N GLU A 84 6.90 7.08 -12.48
CA GLU A 84 7.30 6.29 -13.64
C GLU A 84 8.15 7.10 -14.61
N ARG A 85 7.81 8.38 -14.87
CA ARG A 85 8.64 9.27 -15.69
C ARG A 85 10.03 9.47 -15.08
N THR A 86 10.13 9.69 -13.76
CA THR A 86 11.41 9.83 -13.07
C THR A 86 12.22 8.53 -13.14
N ILE A 87 11.59 7.36 -12.96
CA ILE A 87 12.26 6.06 -13.08
C ILE A 87 12.80 5.85 -14.51
N VAL A 88 12.00 6.18 -15.54
CA VAL A 88 12.43 6.09 -16.94
C VAL A 88 13.59 7.05 -17.22
N GLN A 89 13.54 8.27 -16.69
CA GLN A 89 14.66 9.22 -16.79
C GLN A 89 15.92 8.67 -16.14
N MET A 90 15.87 8.22 -14.89
CA MET A 90 17.02 7.63 -14.19
C MET A 90 17.61 6.43 -14.95
N ARG A 91 16.76 5.55 -15.50
CA ARG A 91 17.21 4.42 -16.35
C ARG A 91 17.90 4.89 -17.63
N SER A 92 17.40 5.93 -18.28
CA SER A 92 18.03 6.50 -19.47
C SER A 92 19.41 7.12 -19.16
N THR A 93 19.56 7.80 -18.02
CA THR A 93 20.83 8.38 -17.58
C THR A 93 21.84 7.31 -17.18
N LEU A 94 21.40 6.22 -16.54
CA LEU A 94 22.27 5.08 -16.22
C LEU A 94 22.75 4.37 -17.50
N ASN A 95 21.87 4.16 -18.47
CA ASN A 95 22.23 3.53 -19.75
C ASN A 95 23.21 4.37 -20.57
N TYR A 96 23.16 5.71 -20.48
CA TYR A 96 24.15 6.58 -21.13
C TYR A 96 25.53 6.52 -20.47
N ARG A 97 25.61 6.33 -19.14
CA ARG A 97 26.89 6.17 -18.44
C ARG A 97 27.57 4.82 -18.66
N LEU A 98 26.85 3.83 -19.19
CA LEU A 98 27.35 2.48 -19.47
C LEU A 98 27.54 2.20 -20.98
N GLN A 99 27.78 3.23 -21.81
CA GLN A 99 28.21 2.97 -23.19
C GLN A 99 29.49 2.12 -23.17
N PRO A 100 29.52 0.93 -23.81
CA PRO A 100 30.73 0.15 -23.90
C PRO A 100 31.76 0.96 -24.66
N ILE A 101 32.86 1.30 -24.00
CA ILE A 101 34.05 1.83 -24.65
C ILE A 101 34.53 0.67 -25.54
N GLY A 102 34.17 0.71 -26.82
CA GLY A 102 34.72 -0.22 -27.81
C GLY A 102 36.24 -0.17 -27.74
N PRO A 103 36.96 -1.28 -27.94
CA PRO A 103 38.41 -1.30 -27.86
C PRO A 103 38.99 -0.37 -28.94
N GLN A 104 39.37 0.84 -28.55
CA GLN A 104 40.16 1.73 -29.37
C GLN A 104 41.58 1.14 -29.38
N ILE A 105 41.90 0.35 -30.40
CA ILE A 105 43.28 -0.12 -30.63
C ILE A 105 44.08 1.10 -31.10
N VAL A 106 44.61 1.85 -30.13
CA VAL A 106 45.64 2.86 -30.38
C VAL A 106 46.98 2.12 -30.28
N THR A 107 47.58 1.83 -31.43
CA THR A 107 48.92 1.23 -31.50
C THR A 107 49.95 2.30 -31.14
N VAL A 108 50.30 2.40 -29.85
CA VAL A 108 51.39 3.24 -29.35
C VAL A 108 52.69 2.43 -29.41
N PRO A 109 53.80 2.94 -29.99
CA PRO A 109 55.09 2.27 -29.89
C PRO A 109 55.55 2.25 -28.41
N VAL A 110 55.69 1.04 -27.88
CA VAL A 110 56.19 0.77 -26.53
C VAL A 110 57.67 1.16 -26.46
N LEU A 111 57.98 2.22 -25.72
CA LEU A 111 59.29 2.41 -25.11
C LEU A 111 59.22 1.84 -23.69
N ILE A 112 59.89 0.69 -23.51
CA ILE A 112 60.04 0.00 -22.24
C ILE A 112 60.92 0.81 -21.29
N THR A 113 60.32 1.38 -20.24
CA THR A 113 61.04 1.85 -19.05
C THR A 113 60.27 1.50 -17.78
N THR A 114 60.71 0.39 -17.17
CA THR A 114 60.90 0.15 -15.73
C THR A 114 59.97 0.79 -14.70
N THR A 115 59.33 -0.10 -13.92
CA THR A 115 59.03 -0.04 -12.47
C THR A 115 57.54 0.08 -12.09
N PRO A 116 56.97 -0.89 -11.34
CA PRO A 116 55.58 -0.84 -10.88
C PRO A 116 55.44 -0.13 -9.52
N PRO A 117 54.42 0.71 -9.31
CA PRO A 117 53.84 0.91 -8.00
C PRO A 117 52.63 -0.03 -7.81
N PRO A 118 52.44 -0.67 -6.64
CA PRO A 118 51.21 -1.39 -6.34
C PRO A 118 50.13 -0.36 -5.97
N SER A 119 49.19 -0.10 -6.88
CA SER A 119 47.97 0.64 -6.53
C SER A 119 46.89 -0.35 -6.13
N THR A 120 46.87 -0.60 -4.82
CA THR A 120 45.79 -1.20 -4.05
C THR A 120 44.48 -0.48 -4.36
N ARG A 121 43.60 -1.11 -5.13
CA ARG A 121 42.20 -0.71 -5.22
C ARG A 121 41.52 -1.24 -3.95
N SER A 122 41.54 -0.43 -2.89
CA SER A 122 40.78 -0.67 -1.67
C SER A 122 39.30 -0.49 -2.01
N ALA A 123 38.66 -1.58 -2.40
CA ALA A 123 37.22 -1.72 -2.35
C ALA A 123 36.83 -1.79 -0.88
N GLU A 124 36.39 -0.67 -0.34
CA GLU A 124 35.71 -0.62 0.94
C GLU A 124 34.20 -0.55 0.64
N GLU A 125 33.67 -1.65 0.10
CA GLU A 125 32.27 -1.99 0.34
C GLU A 125 32.23 -2.59 1.73
N SER A 126 31.81 -1.76 2.68
CA SER A 126 31.40 -2.18 4.02
C SER A 126 30.20 -3.11 3.90
N LEU A 127 30.47 -4.41 3.72
CA LEU A 127 29.51 -5.45 4.05
C LEU A 127 29.64 -5.66 5.55
N SER A 128 28.63 -5.19 6.27
CA SER A 128 28.39 -5.56 7.66
C SER A 128 28.06 -7.06 7.66
N ASP A 129 29.11 -7.88 7.65
CA ASP A 129 29.05 -9.35 7.70
C ASP A 129 28.58 -9.78 9.10
N THR A 130 27.31 -9.55 9.35
CA THR A 130 26.59 -10.25 10.41
C THR A 130 26.24 -11.65 9.88
N PRO A 131 26.26 -12.68 10.74
CA PRO A 131 26.18 -14.08 10.33
C PRO A 131 24.80 -14.39 9.71
N THR A 132 24.70 -14.19 8.40
CA THR A 132 23.58 -14.63 7.58
C THR A 132 23.85 -16.07 7.17
N ALA A 133 22.86 -16.95 7.31
CA ALA A 133 22.99 -18.34 6.87
C ALA A 133 23.42 -18.42 5.39
N VAL A 134 24.34 -19.35 5.09
CA VAL A 134 25.03 -19.48 3.79
C VAL A 134 24.07 -19.78 2.61
N ASP A 135 22.82 -20.15 2.88
CA ASP A 135 21.77 -20.39 1.87
C ASP A 135 20.45 -19.66 2.20
N SER A 136 20.53 -18.53 2.92
CA SER A 136 19.32 -17.78 3.27
C SER A 136 18.70 -17.14 2.03
N GLN A 137 17.42 -17.45 1.80
CA GLN A 137 16.61 -16.87 0.73
C GLN A 137 15.84 -15.63 1.18
N VAL A 138 15.87 -15.30 2.48
CA VAL A 138 15.07 -14.21 3.06
C VAL A 138 16.01 -13.22 3.73
N GLN A 139 15.94 -11.96 3.30
CA GLN A 139 16.86 -10.92 3.74
C GLN A 139 16.12 -9.67 4.24
N ILE A 140 16.65 -9.06 5.29
CA ILE A 140 16.28 -7.70 5.68
C ILE A 140 16.94 -6.74 4.69
N VAL A 141 16.12 -5.96 3.97
CA VAL A 141 16.58 -5.01 2.95
C VAL A 141 17.00 -3.70 3.58
N ARG A 142 16.15 -3.15 4.47
CA ARG A 142 16.41 -1.90 5.18
C ARG A 142 15.45 -1.73 6.36
N ILE A 143 15.85 -0.84 7.26
CA ILE A 143 14.99 -0.23 8.27
C ILE A 143 14.51 1.12 7.75
N LEU A 144 13.19 1.33 7.73
CA LEU A 144 12.52 2.56 7.31
C LEU A 144 12.39 3.51 8.49
N ASN A 145 12.69 4.79 8.27
CA ASN A 145 12.41 5.91 9.18
C ASN A 145 12.67 5.59 10.68
N PRO A 146 13.91 5.19 11.04
CA PRO A 146 14.26 4.84 12.41
C PRO A 146 13.92 6.00 13.37
N GLY A 147 13.28 5.68 14.49
CA GLY A 147 12.91 6.64 15.53
C GLY A 147 11.57 7.34 15.30
N ASP A 148 10.95 7.21 14.12
CA ASP A 148 9.62 7.76 13.84
C ASP A 148 8.55 6.67 13.90
N ILE A 149 7.89 6.54 15.05
CA ILE A 149 6.80 5.56 15.25
C ILE A 149 5.69 5.65 14.18
N THR A 150 5.48 6.80 13.54
CA THR A 150 4.41 6.93 12.55
C THR A 150 4.74 6.24 11.23
N SER A 151 6.02 6.03 10.92
CA SER A 151 6.48 5.54 9.61
C SER A 151 7.59 4.48 9.68
N GLU A 152 8.05 4.14 10.88
CA GLU A 152 9.09 3.16 11.14
C GLU A 152 8.66 1.73 10.79
N GLY A 153 9.55 0.98 10.16
CA GLY A 153 9.35 -0.45 9.91
C GLY A 153 10.55 -1.14 9.26
N VAL A 154 10.48 -2.46 9.12
CA VAL A 154 11.54 -3.28 8.52
C VAL A 154 11.05 -3.88 7.22
N GLU A 155 11.78 -3.69 6.13
CA GLU A 155 11.49 -4.33 4.85
C GLU A 155 12.26 -5.63 4.71
N ILE A 156 11.52 -6.70 4.39
CA ILE A 156 12.04 -8.06 4.26
C ILE A 156 11.68 -8.58 2.87
N ARG A 157 12.69 -9.11 2.17
CA ARG A 157 12.54 -9.63 0.81
C ARG A 157 12.88 -11.11 0.75
N ASN A 158 12.09 -11.84 -0.02
CA ASN A 158 12.39 -13.20 -0.42
C ASN A 158 13.04 -13.21 -1.82
N THR A 159 14.25 -13.74 -1.93
CA THR A 159 15.00 -13.89 -3.18
C THR A 159 14.92 -15.31 -3.76
N GLY A 160 14.28 -16.25 -3.05
CA GLY A 160 14.15 -17.65 -3.45
C GLY A 160 12.70 -18.12 -3.65
N GLY A 161 12.42 -19.36 -3.26
CA GLY A 161 11.12 -20.02 -3.41
C GLY A 161 10.07 -19.50 -2.42
N VAL A 162 8.80 -19.84 -2.64
CA VAL A 162 7.72 -19.48 -1.69
C VAL A 162 8.02 -20.06 -0.31
N ILE A 163 7.97 -19.22 0.72
CA ILE A 163 8.30 -19.60 2.10
C ILE A 163 7.20 -19.20 3.09
N ALA A 164 6.99 -20.03 4.10
CA ALA A 164 6.13 -19.69 5.24
C ALA A 164 6.97 -19.04 6.33
N LEU A 165 6.54 -17.88 6.80
CA LEU A 165 7.20 -17.13 7.88
C LEU A 165 6.55 -17.39 9.24
N THR A 166 5.60 -18.32 9.34
CA THR A 166 4.85 -18.55 10.58
C THR A 166 5.79 -18.94 11.71
N GLY A 167 5.73 -18.21 12.82
CA GLY A 167 6.58 -18.45 13.99
C GLY A 167 8.02 -17.97 13.85
N TRP A 168 8.40 -17.35 12.72
CA TRP A 168 9.68 -16.65 12.61
C TRP A 168 9.71 -15.45 13.57
N THR A 169 10.91 -14.97 13.87
CA THR A 169 11.11 -13.83 14.77
C THR A 169 11.91 -12.73 14.09
N LEU A 170 11.50 -11.48 14.34
CA LEU A 170 12.30 -10.28 14.09
C LEU A 170 12.60 -9.63 15.44
N GLU A 171 13.88 -9.54 15.79
CA GLU A 171 14.35 -9.09 17.09
C GLU A 171 15.29 -7.89 16.97
N ASP A 172 15.20 -6.95 17.91
CA ASP A 172 16.14 -5.83 18.06
C ASP A 172 17.25 -6.14 19.08
N SER A 173 18.19 -5.22 19.24
CA SER A 173 19.29 -5.41 20.21
C SER A 173 18.86 -5.27 21.68
N LYS A 174 17.60 -4.90 21.95
CA LYS A 174 17.03 -4.67 23.29
C LYS A 174 16.10 -5.81 23.73
N GLY A 175 15.93 -6.83 22.89
CA GLY A 175 15.08 -7.99 23.15
C GLY A 175 13.59 -7.75 22.86
N ASN A 176 13.25 -6.70 22.11
CA ASN A 176 11.93 -6.57 21.52
C ASN A 176 11.80 -7.61 20.40
N ILE A 177 10.83 -8.51 20.53
CA ILE A 177 10.60 -9.58 19.55
C ILE A 177 9.24 -9.42 18.87
N PHE A 178 9.23 -9.44 17.54
CA PHE A 178 8.04 -9.62 16.71
C PHE A 178 7.97 -11.07 16.26
N ILE A 179 6.84 -11.73 16.52
CA ILE A 179 6.58 -13.09 16.04
C ILE A 179 5.67 -13.00 14.83
N PHE A 180 6.12 -13.57 13.72
CA PHE A 180 5.34 -13.57 12.48
C PHE A 180 4.08 -14.44 12.64
N PRO A 181 2.90 -13.90 12.28
CA PRO A 181 1.66 -14.67 12.27
C PRO A 181 1.67 -15.68 11.10
N GLU A 182 0.53 -16.33 10.85
CA GLU A 182 0.36 -17.10 9.62
C GLU A 182 0.56 -16.19 8.40
N GLN A 183 1.71 -16.35 7.75
CA GLN A 183 2.15 -15.49 6.68
C GLN A 183 3.01 -16.28 5.70
N ARG A 184 2.77 -16.06 4.40
CA ARG A 184 3.59 -16.60 3.32
C ARG A 184 4.20 -15.48 2.52
N LEU A 185 5.49 -15.62 2.22
CA LEU A 185 6.21 -14.69 1.37
C LEU A 185 6.54 -15.38 0.05
N PHE A 186 5.91 -14.92 -1.02
CA PHE A 186 6.12 -15.46 -2.36
C PHE A 186 7.52 -15.13 -2.89
N THR A 187 7.93 -15.84 -3.95
CA THR A 187 9.16 -15.54 -4.68
C THR A 187 9.20 -14.07 -5.10
N ASN A 188 10.32 -13.39 -4.83
CA ASN A 188 10.50 -11.95 -5.03
C ASN A 188 9.53 -11.06 -4.22
N GLY A 189 8.78 -11.63 -3.28
CA GLY A 189 7.89 -10.90 -2.41
C GLY A 189 8.65 -9.96 -1.48
N LEU A 190 8.05 -8.81 -1.22
CA LEU A 190 8.50 -7.83 -0.24
C LEU A 190 7.38 -7.65 0.79
N ILE A 191 7.74 -7.69 2.07
CA ILE A 191 6.84 -7.43 3.18
C ILE A 191 7.46 -6.37 4.08
N THR A 192 6.63 -5.49 4.63
CA THR A 192 7.05 -4.49 5.61
C THR A 192 6.44 -4.81 6.96
N VAL A 193 7.27 -4.88 8.00
CA VAL A 193 6.83 -4.98 9.40
C VAL A 193 6.90 -3.57 10.00
N TYR A 194 5.77 -2.89 10.12
CA TYR A 194 5.67 -1.59 10.78
C TYR A 194 5.68 -1.77 12.30
N THR A 195 6.43 -0.91 12.99
CA THR A 195 6.53 -0.94 14.45
C THR A 195 5.20 -0.58 15.13
N ARG A 196 4.46 0.38 14.57
CA ARG A 196 3.19 0.86 15.13
C ARG A 196 2.07 -0.17 15.10
N ARG A 197 0.96 0.19 15.75
CA ARG A 197 -0.33 -0.50 15.63
C ARG A 197 -0.94 -0.35 14.24
N GLY A 198 -1.64 -1.38 13.82
CA GLY A 198 -2.39 -1.42 12.57
C GLY A 198 -3.06 -2.78 12.37
N THR A 199 -3.62 -2.99 11.19
CA THR A 199 -4.26 -4.26 10.81
C THR A 199 -3.40 -4.95 9.77
N ASN A 200 -2.99 -6.18 10.04
CA ASN A 200 -2.14 -6.95 9.13
C ASN A 200 -2.79 -7.12 7.76
N THR A 201 -1.96 -7.04 6.74
CA THR A 201 -2.28 -7.33 5.34
C THR A 201 -1.22 -8.28 4.78
N PRO A 202 -1.41 -8.87 3.59
CA PRO A 202 -0.42 -9.77 3.01
C PRO A 202 0.97 -9.14 2.76
N ILE A 203 1.09 -7.81 2.71
CA ILE A 203 2.36 -7.11 2.43
C ILE A 203 2.81 -6.17 3.56
N SER A 204 1.95 -5.94 4.55
CA SER A 204 2.21 -5.03 5.67
C SER A 204 1.75 -5.66 6.96
N LEU A 205 2.68 -5.90 7.88
CA LEU A 205 2.44 -6.39 9.23
C LEU A 205 2.64 -5.25 10.23
N TYR A 206 2.02 -5.38 11.39
CA TYR A 206 2.05 -4.37 12.44
C TYR A 206 2.42 -5.01 13.78
N TRP A 207 3.52 -4.54 14.37
CA TRP A 207 4.05 -5.05 15.64
C TRP A 207 3.22 -4.60 16.84
N GLY A 208 2.53 -3.46 16.72
CA GLY A 208 1.62 -3.00 17.78
C GLY A 208 2.29 -2.22 18.90
N GLN A 209 3.54 -1.79 18.71
CA GLN A 209 4.25 -0.97 19.66
C GLN A 209 3.70 0.46 19.71
N ASN A 210 3.90 1.12 20.85
CA ASN A 210 3.53 2.53 21.07
C ASN A 210 4.71 3.49 20.87
N GLN A 211 5.92 2.97 20.75
CA GLN A 211 7.15 3.72 20.57
C GLN A 211 7.98 3.08 19.46
N ALA A 212 8.82 3.90 18.84
CA ALA A 212 9.81 3.43 17.88
C ALA A 212 10.76 2.42 18.57
N VAL A 213 11.06 1.34 17.85
CA VAL A 213 11.97 0.28 18.30
C VAL A 213 13.38 0.58 17.79
N TRP A 214 13.50 1.06 16.54
CA TRP A 214 14.76 1.26 15.86
C TRP A 214 15.25 2.70 16.04
N ASN A 215 15.92 3.01 17.14
CA ASN A 215 16.31 4.37 17.51
C ASN A 215 17.77 4.54 17.95
N GLU A 216 18.60 3.49 17.87
CA GLU A 216 20.00 3.53 18.29
C GLU A 216 20.93 3.13 17.16
N ALA A 217 21.82 4.05 16.76
CA ALA A 217 22.83 3.77 15.73
C ALA A 217 23.71 2.57 16.14
N GLY A 218 23.95 1.67 15.19
CA GLY A 218 24.71 0.44 15.41
C GLY A 218 23.90 -0.73 15.97
N GLU A 219 22.63 -0.54 16.32
CA GLU A 219 21.75 -1.65 16.69
C GLU A 219 21.52 -2.59 15.50
N THR A 220 21.32 -3.87 15.78
CA THR A 220 21.14 -4.91 14.77
C THR A 220 19.74 -5.50 14.87
N ALA A 221 19.04 -5.53 13.73
CA ALA A 221 17.84 -6.31 13.52
C ALA A 221 18.23 -7.74 13.14
N VAL A 222 17.65 -8.73 13.81
CA VAL A 222 17.91 -10.15 13.58
C VAL A 222 16.61 -10.84 13.16
N LEU A 223 16.62 -11.47 11.99
CA LEU A 223 15.53 -12.30 11.48
C LEU A 223 15.92 -13.77 11.64
N SER A 224 15.13 -14.53 12.40
CA SER A 224 15.35 -15.95 12.63
C SER A 224 14.13 -16.78 12.21
N ASN A 225 14.39 -18.01 11.77
CA ASN A 225 13.31 -18.95 11.45
C ASN A 225 12.66 -19.51 12.71
N GLN A 226 11.63 -20.35 12.55
CA GLN A 226 10.89 -20.94 13.67
C GLN A 226 11.78 -21.83 14.57
N ASP A 227 12.86 -22.40 14.04
CA ASP A 227 13.81 -23.23 14.78
C ASP A 227 14.88 -22.38 15.51
N GLY A 228 14.85 -21.04 15.34
CA GLY A 228 15.79 -20.11 15.94
C GLY A 228 17.08 -19.92 15.15
N GLU A 229 17.16 -20.43 13.92
CA GLU A 229 18.32 -20.23 13.06
C GLU A 229 18.25 -18.85 12.39
N VAL A 230 19.34 -18.08 12.51
CA VAL A 230 19.45 -16.74 11.95
C VAL A 230 19.46 -16.82 10.42
N GLN A 231 18.47 -16.17 9.81
CA GLN A 231 18.31 -16.09 8.35
C GLN A 231 18.87 -14.79 7.79
N SER A 232 18.76 -13.69 8.52
CA SER A 232 19.30 -12.41 8.06
C SER A 232 19.49 -11.46 9.22
N THR A 233 20.43 -10.54 9.04
CA THR A 233 20.81 -9.54 10.00
C THR A 233 21.01 -8.22 9.29
N HIS A 234 20.64 -7.11 9.93
CA HIS A 234 20.81 -5.79 9.36
C HIS A 234 21.13 -4.77 10.46
N GLN A 235 22.26 -4.10 10.32
CA GLN A 235 22.68 -3.08 11.26
C GLN A 235 22.17 -1.70 10.84
N LEU A 236 21.53 -1.00 11.78
CA LEU A 236 21.13 0.39 11.61
C LEU A 236 22.37 1.28 11.51
N GLN A 237 22.48 2.00 10.40
CA GLN A 237 23.62 2.90 10.09
C GLN A 237 23.42 4.30 10.67
#